data_AF-A0A9P0ZDM3-F1
#
_entry.id   AF-A0A9P0ZDM3-F1
#
_cell.length_a   1.000
_cell.length_b   1.000
_cell.length_c   1.000
_cell.angle_alpha   90.00
_cell.angle_beta   90.00
_cell.angle_gamma   90.00
#
_symmetry.space_group_name_H-M   'P 1'
#
loop_
_entity.id
_entity.type
_entity.pdbx_description
1 polymer ?
#
loop_
_entity_poly.entity_id
_entity_poly.type
_entity_poly.pdbx_seq_one_letter_code
_entity_poly.pdbx_strand_id
1 'polypeptide(L)'
;MGREPICVITDQDPSMKIAFTKVFTTSVHRFCMWHIMSKVSSKVGPILSKNSEFMSKLNYVVWSHYLEPDVFEKKWTSIMEEFGLQNHV
;
A
#
# COMPACT_ATOMS: atom_id res chain seq x y z
N MET A 1 33.10 -5.94 -5.35
CA MET A 1 31.83 -6.54 -5.81
C MET A 1 30.72 -5.99 -4.93
N GLY A 2 29.64 -5.47 -5.52
CA GLY A 2 28.51 -4.91 -4.77
C GLY A 2 27.67 -6.03 -4.14
N ARG A 3 27.17 -5.80 -2.92
CA ARG A 3 26.18 -6.70 -2.31
C ARG A 3 24.79 -6.32 -2.80
N GLU A 4 23.97 -7.33 -3.01
CA GLU A 4 22.55 -7.17 -3.26
C GLU A 4 21.88 -6.47 -2.05
N PRO A 5 21.01 -5.47 -2.28
CA PRO A 5 20.26 -4.85 -1.20
C PRO A 5 19.31 -5.84 -0.54
N ILE A 6 19.02 -5.67 0.75
CA ILE A 6 18.08 -6.56 1.47
C ILE A 6 16.64 -6.34 0.99
N CYS A 7 16.28 -5.08 0.72
CA CYS A 7 14.95 -4.68 0.31
C CYS A 7 15.04 -3.59 -0.76
N VAL A 8 14.20 -3.70 -1.78
CA VAL A 8 14.04 -2.68 -2.82
C VAL A 8 12.60 -2.21 -2.79
N ILE A 9 12.43 -0.89 -2.68
CA ILE A 9 11.13 -0.24 -2.61
C ILE A 9 10.94 0.56 -3.90
N THR A 10 9.94 0.20 -4.71
CA THR A 10 9.61 0.91 -5.96
C THR A 10 8.13 1.23 -6.03
N ASP A 11 7.72 2.00 -7.03
CA ASP A 11 6.32 2.10 -7.39
C ASP A 11 5.77 0.75 -7.92
N GLN A 12 4.48 0.75 -8.25
CA GLN A 12 3.78 -0.40 -8.83
C GLN A 12 3.94 -0.45 -10.35
N ASP A 13 5.17 -0.32 -10.85
CA ASP A 13 5.46 -0.47 -12.29
C ASP A 13 5.55 -1.97 -12.68
N PRO A 14 4.77 -2.43 -13.67
CA PRO A 14 4.80 -3.82 -14.12
C PRO A 14 6.16 -4.26 -14.66
N SER A 15 6.89 -3.36 -15.30
CA SER A 15 8.23 -3.65 -15.86
C SER A 15 9.24 -3.83 -14.74
N MET A 16 9.17 -3.02 -13.68
CA MET A 16 9.99 -3.15 -12.48
C MET A 16 9.77 -4.50 -11.80
N LYS A 17 8.53 -4.98 -11.72
CA LYS A 17 8.23 -6.32 -11.20
C LYS A 17 8.94 -7.42 -12.01
N ILE A 18 8.95 -7.33 -13.34
CA ILE A 18 9.63 -8.30 -14.22
C ILE A 18 11.15 -8.19 -14.06
N ALA A 19 11.69 -6.98 -14.13
CA ALA A 19 13.13 -6.73 -14.04
C ALA A 19 13.69 -7.16 -12.68
N PHE A 20 12.95 -6.90 -11.59
CA PHE A 20 13.34 -7.29 -10.24
C PHE A 20 13.65 -8.78 -10.15
N THR A 21 12.75 -9.64 -10.64
CA THR A 21 12.93 -11.10 -10.62
C THR A 21 14.10 -11.61 -11.46
N LYS A 22 14.62 -10.78 -12.39
CA LYS A 22 15.75 -11.12 -13.25
C LYS A 22 17.09 -10.65 -12.70
N VAL A 23 17.09 -9.57 -11.92
CA VAL A 23 18.31 -8.92 -11.41
C VAL A 23 18.61 -9.33 -9.97
N PHE A 24 17.56 -9.47 -9.17
CA PHE A 24 17.64 -9.71 -7.74
C PHE A 24 17.19 -11.15 -7.42
N THR A 25 18.01 -11.85 -6.66
CA THR A 25 17.78 -13.25 -6.28
C THR A 25 17.42 -13.40 -4.81
N THR A 26 17.83 -12.45 -3.97
CA THR A 26 17.65 -12.49 -2.52
C THR A 26 16.95 -11.25 -1.95
N SER A 27 16.93 -10.14 -2.69
CA SER A 27 16.21 -8.94 -2.26
C SER A 27 14.72 -9.21 -2.14
N VAL A 28 14.08 -8.56 -1.17
CA VAL A 28 12.62 -8.49 -1.09
C VAL A 28 12.13 -7.25 -1.84
N HIS A 29 11.17 -7.43 -2.75
CA HIS A 29 10.50 -6.31 -3.41
C HIS A 29 9.30 -5.85 -2.59
N ARG A 30 9.22 -4.55 -2.31
CA ARG A 30 8.08 -3.92 -1.64
C ARG A 30 7.60 -2.73 -2.47
N PHE A 31 6.31 -2.42 -2.37
CA PHE A 31 5.76 -1.22 -2.99
C PHE A 31 5.93 -0.01 -2.08
N CYS A 32 6.20 1.14 -2.69
CA CYS A 32 6.37 2.40 -2.00
C CYS A 32 5.02 2.91 -1.48
N MET A 33 4.84 2.90 -0.17
CA MET A 33 3.62 3.37 0.50
C MET A 33 3.25 4.80 0.11
N TRP A 34 4.23 5.70 0.03
CA TRP A 34 3.99 7.09 -0.34
C TRP A 34 3.38 7.21 -1.75
N HIS A 35 3.90 6.46 -2.71
CA HIS A 35 3.36 6.42 -4.07
C HIS A 35 1.97 5.74 -4.15
N ILE A 36 1.69 4.77 -3.28
CA ILE A 36 0.34 4.19 -3.17
C ILE A 36 -0.62 5.26 -2.64
N MET A 37 -0.29 5.88 -1.51
CA MET A 37 -1.13 6.86 -0.83
C MET A 37 -1.38 8.12 -1.67
N SER A 38 -0.42 8.54 -2.49
CA SER A 38 -0.62 9.67 -3.41
C SER A 38 -1.68 9.40 -4.49
N LYS A 39 -1.89 8.12 -4.86
CA LYS A 39 -2.89 7.71 -5.85
C LYS A 39 -4.27 7.44 -5.24
N VAL A 40 -4.35 7.12 -3.94
CA VAL A 40 -5.62 6.77 -3.27
C VAL A 40 -6.67 7.85 -3.47
N SER A 41 -6.32 9.12 -3.29
CA SER A 41 -7.26 10.25 -3.42
C SER A 41 -7.96 10.29 -4.78
N SER A 42 -7.25 9.92 -5.85
CA SER A 42 -7.82 9.81 -7.20
C SER A 42 -8.71 8.59 -7.40
N LYS A 43 -8.44 7.49 -6.67
CA LYS A 43 -9.15 6.21 -6.81
C LYS A 43 -10.46 6.16 -6.04
N VAL A 44 -10.50 6.75 -4.85
CA VAL A 44 -11.71 6.76 -3.99
C VAL A 44 -12.71 7.85 -4.37
N GLY A 45 -12.36 8.69 -5.36
CA GLY A 45 -13.20 9.79 -5.83
C GLY A 45 -13.19 11.03 -4.92
N PRO A 46 -13.82 12.14 -5.37
CA PRO A 46 -13.75 13.43 -4.69
C PRO A 46 -14.53 13.49 -3.36
N ILE A 47 -15.48 12.59 -3.15
CA ILE A 47 -16.29 12.55 -1.92
C ILE A 47 -15.46 11.95 -0.78
N LEU A 48 -14.95 10.73 -0.96
CA LEU A 48 -14.16 10.05 0.08
C LEU A 48 -12.79 10.69 0.28
N SER A 49 -12.14 11.21 -0.78
CA SER A 49 -10.84 11.87 -0.63
C SER A 49 -10.89 13.17 0.19
N LYS A 50 -12.08 13.80 0.32
CA LYS A 50 -12.33 14.95 1.19
C LYS A 50 -12.91 14.57 2.56
N ASN A 51 -13.26 13.30 2.76
CA ASN A 51 -13.74 12.83 4.05
C ASN A 51 -12.53 12.66 5.01
N SER A 52 -12.46 13.55 6.01
CA SER A 52 -11.37 13.57 6.99
C SER A 52 -11.33 12.33 7.87
N GLU A 53 -12.49 11.74 8.19
CA GLU A 53 -12.57 10.51 8.98
C GLU A 53 -12.02 9.32 8.18
N PHE A 54 -12.44 9.16 6.92
CA PHE A 54 -11.90 8.15 6.02
C PHE A 54 -10.39 8.26 5.89
N MET A 55 -9.89 9.45 5.55
CA MET A 55 -8.46 9.68 5.36
C MET A 55 -7.67 9.47 6.65
N SER A 56 -8.23 9.83 7.82
CA SER A 56 -7.59 9.60 9.12
C SER A 56 -7.48 8.11 9.44
N LYS A 57 -8.58 7.35 9.31
CA LYS A 57 -8.60 5.90 9.53
C LYS A 57 -7.66 5.16 8.58
N LEU A 58 -7.69 5.52 7.30
CA LEU A 58 -6.81 4.95 6.29
C LEU A 58 -5.33 5.24 6.59
N ASN A 59 -4.98 6.49 6.88
CA ASN A 59 -3.60 6.85 7.23
C ASN A 59 -3.13 6.12 8.50
N TYR A 60 -3.98 6.02 9.52
CA TYR A 60 -3.65 5.28 10.74
C TYR A 60 -3.29 3.81 10.42
N VAL A 61 -4.10 3.13 9.62
CA VAL A 61 -3.88 1.72 9.28
C VAL A 61 -2.63 1.56 8.41
N VAL A 62 -2.45 2.40 7.38
CA VAL A 62 -1.32 2.28 6.45
C VAL A 62 0.01 2.62 7.11
N TRP A 63 0.09 3.70 7.90
CA TRP A 63 1.36 4.20 8.45
C TRP A 63 1.72 3.60 9.81
N SER A 64 0.90 2.71 10.38
CA SER A 64 1.22 2.07 11.63
C SER A 64 2.22 0.93 11.45
N HIS A 65 3.43 1.12 11.97
CA HIS A 65 4.54 0.15 11.89
C HIS A 65 4.44 -0.99 12.91
N TYR A 66 3.52 -0.89 13.88
CA TYR A 66 3.36 -1.85 14.98
C TYR A 66 2.13 -2.74 14.82
N LEU A 67 1.35 -2.59 13.74
CA LEU A 67 0.24 -3.50 13.47
C LEU A 67 0.80 -4.84 13.00
N GLU A 68 0.41 -5.91 13.69
CA GLU A 68 0.57 -7.25 13.16
C GLU A 68 -0.27 -7.42 11.90
N PRO A 69 0.14 -8.29 10.95
CA PRO A 69 -0.56 -8.46 9.69
C PRO A 69 -2.05 -8.78 9.84
N ASP A 70 -2.45 -9.62 10.79
CA ASP A 70 -3.86 -9.97 10.99
C ASP A 70 -4.68 -8.77 11.53
N VAL A 71 -4.08 -7.95 12.39
CA VAL A 71 -4.70 -6.73 12.92
C VAL A 71 -4.83 -5.68 11.83
N PHE A 72 -3.82 -5.57 10.96
CA PHE A 72 -3.87 -4.72 9.77
C PHE A 72 -5.04 -5.15 8.86
N GLU A 73 -5.13 -6.42 8.49
CA GLU A 73 -6.18 -6.93 7.60
C GLU A 73 -7.58 -6.73 8.18
N LYS A 74 -7.76 -6.95 9.49
CA LYS A 74 -9.04 -6.68 10.19
C LYS A 74 -9.42 -5.21 10.13
N LYS A 75 -8.49 -4.31 10.45
CA LYS A 75 -8.74 -2.85 10.41
C LYS A 75 -8.99 -2.36 8.98
N TRP A 76 -8.23 -2.88 8.02
CA TRP A 76 -8.43 -2.59 6.60
C TRP A 76 -9.83 -3.00 6.14
N THR A 77 -10.24 -4.24 6.44
CA THR A 77 -11.57 -4.75 6.10
C THR A 77 -12.68 -3.90 6.73
N SER A 78 -12.53 -3.54 8.01
CA SER A 78 -13.48 -2.67 8.71
C SER A 78 -13.63 -1.30 8.04
N ILE A 79 -12.55 -0.69 7.54
CA ILE A 79 -12.62 0.56 6.76
C ILE A 79 -13.36 0.32 5.44
N MET A 80 -13.08 -0.78 4.75
CA MET A 80 -13.74 -1.07 3.48
C MET A 80 -15.25 -1.24 3.64
N GLU A 81 -15.70 -1.92 4.69
CA GLU A 81 -17.12 -2.10 5.02
C GLU A 81 -17.78 -0.77 5.41
N GLU A 82 -17.15 0.01 6.28
CA GLU A 82 -17.69 1.28 6.79
C GLU A 82 -17.95 2.30 5.66
N PHE A 83 -17.06 2.34 4.66
CA PHE A 83 -17.13 3.31 3.56
C PHE A 83 -17.70 2.73 2.25
N GLY A 84 -18.23 1.50 2.28
CA GLY A 84 -18.91 0.90 1.12
C GLY A 84 -17.98 0.52 -0.04
N LEU A 85 -16.71 0.21 0.24
CA LEU A 85 -15.65 -0.06 -0.74
C LEU A 85 -15.43 -1.56 -1.02
N GLN A 86 -16.23 -2.45 -0.42
CA GLN A 86 -16.09 -3.90 -0.55
C GLN A 86 -16.21 -4.42 -2.01
N ASN A 87 -16.85 -3.66 -2.89
CA ASN A 87 -17.06 -4.03 -4.31
C ASN A 87 -16.05 -3.38 -5.27
N HIS A 88 -15.03 -2.68 -4.76
CA HIS A 88 -14.01 -1.98 -5.54
C HIS A 88 -12.66 -2.72 -5.56
N VAL A 89 -12.70 -4.06 -5.60
CA VAL A 89 -11.52 -4.94 -5.68
C VAL A 89 -11.13 -5.19 -7.13
#